data_AF-A0A151Z4K5-F1
#
_entry.id   AF-A0A151Z4K5-F1
#
_cell.length_a   1.000
_cell.length_b   1.000
_cell.length_c   1.000
_cell.angle_alpha   90.00
_cell.angle_beta   90.00
_cell.angle_gamma   90.00
#
_symmetry.space_group_name_H-M   'P 1'
#
loop_
_entity.id
_entity.type
_entity.pdbx_description
1 polymer ?
#
loop_
_entity_poly.entity_id
_entity_poly.type
_entity_poly.pdbx_seq_one_letter_code
_entity_poly.pdbx_strand_id
1 'polypeptide(L)'
;MFITSFTKRIDELYILGNTSTIDESLFSYYGKDAHHLKISVTIPSKPHPDGLLAYQICQRLPNSRLPIPIGWDLRTPQNKKAPYAACDKLITDLLIRTKDRNLTHHLIVDSGFATLSHIKDYKKKNIIVTAAVKQSGSKHLSAISGLASKNLSDQQSLQFYNKDQKYIYEIMRNGSLIHNTISTAWTPVGFEEVVESSISYDGAVKLFSLINSDLATIAHWDTIPIPPNHSIIKNKYGIDITKPPVGTSDTWTKETLTALTRDHLLAIHSTLWFGTAPSGKTKEELISEIIRPDIMFYDEDGYDQDFSNVKLNPNDILDMEKRVLGTPITQDSIHNYYLSHYNLVDVIDKNFYGTVVPKLAGTWQNLFTTSLLFSMVYHSFVMFAEAKKDSFLAQTNDNKMDQLTKSLSSYIITLCDEVDKKYPPITTKQKKKSKN
;
A
#
# COMPACT_ATOMS: atom_id res chain seq x y z
N MET A 1 21.10 7.25 -21.57
CA MET A 1 21.50 6.23 -22.56
C MET A 1 21.73 4.90 -21.87
N PHE A 2 22.84 4.65 -21.14
CA PHE A 2 23.09 3.33 -20.51
C PHE A 2 21.99 2.85 -19.55
N ILE A 3 21.56 3.67 -18.59
CA ILE A 3 20.44 3.31 -17.67
C ILE A 3 19.16 3.02 -18.45
N THR A 4 18.85 3.82 -19.47
CA THR A 4 17.66 3.66 -20.32
C THR A 4 17.70 2.33 -21.08
N SER A 5 18.85 1.99 -21.66
CA SER A 5 19.07 0.69 -22.32
C SER A 5 18.92 -0.46 -21.33
N PHE A 6 19.50 -0.30 -20.13
CA PHE A 6 19.41 -1.30 -19.07
C PHE A 6 17.96 -1.52 -18.60
N THR A 7 17.21 -0.46 -18.31
CA THR A 7 15.80 -0.56 -17.91
C THR A 7 14.92 -1.18 -18.99
N LYS A 8 15.15 -0.82 -20.26
CA LYS A 8 14.41 -1.42 -21.37
C LYS A 8 14.65 -2.93 -21.46
N ARG A 9 15.90 -3.37 -21.23
CA ARG A 9 16.21 -4.79 -21.27
C ARG A 9 15.57 -5.56 -20.12
N ILE A 10 15.43 -4.97 -18.94
CA ILE A 10 14.66 -5.58 -17.84
C ILE A 10 13.23 -5.90 -18.30
N ASP A 11 12.59 -5.00 -19.06
CA ASP A 11 11.23 -5.21 -19.58
C ASP A 11 11.15 -6.37 -20.59
N GLU A 12 12.22 -6.60 -21.35
CA GLU A 12 12.30 -7.72 -22.29
C GLU A 12 12.52 -9.06 -21.58
N LEU A 13 13.07 -9.04 -20.37
CA LEU A 13 13.43 -10.23 -19.59
C LEU A 13 12.36 -10.59 -18.54
N TYR A 14 11.58 -9.61 -18.08
CA TYR A 14 10.64 -9.77 -16.98
C TYR A 14 9.28 -9.12 -17.24
N ILE A 15 8.23 -9.86 -16.90
CA ILE A 15 6.90 -9.29 -16.73
C ILE A 15 6.89 -8.57 -15.38
N LEU A 16 7.03 -7.24 -15.39
CA LEU A 16 6.99 -6.44 -14.17
C LEU A 16 5.67 -6.65 -13.40
N GLY A 17 5.74 -6.81 -12.09
CA GLY A 17 4.57 -6.92 -11.23
C GLY A 17 3.88 -5.56 -11.01
N ASN A 18 2.86 -5.58 -10.17
CA ASN A 18 2.12 -4.38 -9.77
C ASN A 18 2.50 -3.85 -8.37
N THR A 19 3.33 -4.56 -7.60
CA THR A 19 3.77 -4.10 -6.27
C THR A 19 5.23 -3.68 -6.33
N SER A 20 5.52 -2.43 -5.99
CA SER A 20 6.87 -1.85 -6.08
C SER A 20 7.24 -1.09 -4.82
N THR A 21 8.49 -1.20 -4.42
CA THR A 21 9.09 -0.45 -3.31
C THR A 21 10.04 0.60 -3.85
N ILE A 22 10.01 1.82 -3.32
CA ILE A 22 11.00 2.85 -3.60
C ILE A 22 11.72 3.25 -2.32
N ASP A 23 13.05 3.30 -2.40
CA ASP A 23 13.89 3.74 -1.28
C ASP A 23 15.21 4.35 -1.79
N GLU A 24 16.00 4.94 -0.88
CA GLU A 24 17.34 5.43 -1.20
C GLU A 24 18.47 4.44 -0.93
N SER A 25 19.41 4.40 -1.87
CA SER A 25 20.72 3.76 -1.74
C SER A 25 21.82 4.82 -1.65
N LEU A 26 22.78 4.62 -0.74
CA LEU A 26 23.89 5.54 -0.52
C LEU A 26 25.23 4.86 -0.78
N PHE A 27 25.73 4.98 -2.01
CA PHE A 27 27.00 4.36 -2.38
C PHE A 27 28.18 5.15 -1.81
N SER A 28 28.97 4.52 -0.93
CA SER A 28 30.14 5.11 -0.30
C SER A 28 31.10 5.73 -1.33
N TYR A 29 31.33 7.04 -1.21
CA TYR A 29 32.22 7.79 -2.10
C TYR A 29 32.72 9.08 -1.44
N TYR A 30 34.03 9.21 -1.34
CA TYR A 30 34.69 10.34 -0.66
C TYR A 30 35.55 11.19 -1.60
N GLY A 31 35.32 11.08 -2.92
CA GLY A 31 36.06 11.86 -3.90
C GLY A 31 35.74 13.36 -3.81
N LYS A 32 36.79 14.20 -3.85
CA LYS A 32 36.66 15.67 -3.80
C LYS A 32 35.81 16.23 -4.95
N ASP A 33 35.81 15.53 -6.09
CA ASP A 33 35.00 15.85 -7.25
C ASP A 33 33.49 15.83 -6.94
N ALA A 34 33.00 14.84 -6.19
CA ALA A 34 31.59 14.79 -5.80
C ALA A 34 31.17 15.95 -4.89
N HIS A 35 32.07 16.36 -3.99
CA HIS A 35 31.85 17.52 -3.12
C HIS A 35 31.81 18.82 -3.93
N HIS A 36 32.78 19.04 -4.82
CA HIS A 36 32.81 20.22 -5.70
C HIS A 36 31.57 20.32 -6.60
N LEU A 37 31.09 19.18 -7.11
CA LEU A 37 29.90 19.10 -7.93
C LEU A 37 28.59 19.16 -7.12
N LYS A 38 28.67 19.19 -5.78
CA LYS A 38 27.55 19.17 -4.84
C LYS A 38 26.60 17.99 -5.10
N ILE A 39 27.15 16.81 -5.34
CA ILE A 39 26.40 15.55 -5.55
C ILE A 39 26.60 14.55 -4.42
N SER A 40 27.61 14.76 -3.56
CA SER A 40 27.73 14.04 -2.30
C SER A 40 26.61 14.43 -1.34
N VAL A 41 26.15 13.46 -0.54
CA VAL A 41 25.18 13.66 0.55
C VAL A 41 25.62 12.91 1.79
N THR A 42 25.15 13.40 2.93
CA THR A 42 25.38 12.80 4.24
C THR A 42 24.05 12.31 4.83
N ILE A 43 23.94 11.02 5.11
CA ILE A 43 22.80 10.38 5.79
C ILE A 43 23.34 9.62 7.01
N PRO A 44 23.32 10.23 8.21
CA PRO A 44 23.99 9.70 9.41
C PRO A 44 23.59 8.28 9.84
N SER A 45 22.37 7.86 9.50
CA SER A 45 21.83 6.55 9.89
C SER A 45 22.25 5.39 8.99
N LYS A 46 22.91 5.64 7.85
CA LYS A 46 23.36 4.57 6.94
C LYS A 46 24.76 4.05 7.37
N PRO A 47 25.13 2.80 7.04
CA PRO A 47 26.40 2.20 7.44
C PRO A 47 27.66 3.03 7.09
N HIS A 48 27.59 3.76 5.99
CA HIS A 48 28.57 4.77 5.58
C HIS A 48 27.80 6.08 5.37
N PRO A 49 27.95 7.06 6.29
CA PRO A 49 27.15 8.27 6.27
C PRO A 49 27.31 9.14 5.03
N ASP A 50 28.47 9.12 4.37
CA ASP A 50 28.73 9.97 3.21
C ASP A 50 28.85 9.15 1.91
N GLY A 51 28.23 9.65 0.84
CA GLY A 51 28.31 9.00 -0.45
C GLY A 51 27.50 9.65 -1.56
N LEU A 52 27.31 8.88 -2.63
CA LEU A 52 26.46 9.23 -3.75
C LEU A 52 25.08 8.60 -3.60
N LEU A 53 24.06 9.44 -3.68
CA LEU A 53 22.67 9.02 -3.59
C LEU A 53 22.16 8.43 -4.91
N ALA A 54 21.41 7.36 -4.81
CA ALA A 54 20.52 6.90 -5.86
C ALA A 54 19.17 6.55 -5.25
N TYR A 55 18.09 6.89 -5.94
CA TYR A 55 16.78 6.34 -5.61
C TYR A 55 16.52 5.15 -6.51
N GLN A 56 16.07 4.04 -5.93
CA GLN A 56 15.83 2.79 -6.64
C GLN A 56 14.37 2.39 -6.49
N ILE A 57 13.77 1.91 -7.58
CA ILE A 57 12.49 1.21 -7.55
C ILE A 57 12.75 -0.28 -7.69
N CYS A 58 12.23 -1.07 -6.76
CA CYS A 58 12.42 -2.52 -6.70
C CYS A 58 11.09 -3.26 -6.71
N GLN A 59 11.09 -4.47 -7.25
CA GLN A 59 9.98 -5.42 -7.17
C GLN A 59 10.48 -6.77 -6.66
N ARG A 60 9.55 -7.66 -6.31
CA ARG A 60 9.86 -9.07 -6.06
C ARG A 60 9.55 -9.90 -7.29
N LEU A 61 10.39 -10.89 -7.56
CA LEU A 61 10.02 -11.94 -8.49
C LEU A 61 8.88 -12.81 -7.94
N PRO A 62 7.97 -13.30 -8.80
CA PRO A 62 6.76 -13.98 -8.36
C PRO A 62 7.05 -15.29 -7.62
N ASN A 63 8.02 -16.09 -8.08
CA ASN A 63 8.27 -17.42 -7.50
C ASN A 63 9.37 -17.38 -6.45
N SER A 64 10.57 -16.88 -6.78
CA SER A 64 11.71 -16.85 -5.86
C SER A 64 11.55 -15.82 -4.75
N ARG A 65 10.68 -14.81 -4.94
CA ARG A 65 10.50 -13.64 -4.05
C ARG A 65 11.77 -12.80 -3.88
N LEU A 66 12.80 -13.05 -4.70
CA LEU A 66 14.04 -12.27 -4.68
C LEU A 66 13.77 -10.83 -5.13
N PRO A 67 14.37 -9.82 -4.48
CA PRO A 67 14.24 -8.44 -4.91
C PRO A 67 14.96 -8.25 -6.25
N ILE A 68 14.39 -7.42 -7.12
CA ILE A 68 15.00 -6.96 -8.36
C ILE A 68 14.86 -5.44 -8.47
N PRO A 69 15.95 -4.68 -8.63
CA PRO A 69 15.84 -3.26 -8.95
C PRO A 69 15.41 -3.10 -10.41
N ILE A 70 14.34 -2.37 -10.66
CA ILE A 70 13.72 -2.21 -11.99
C ILE A 70 13.86 -0.80 -12.55
N GLY A 71 14.44 0.14 -11.78
CA GLY A 71 14.67 1.52 -12.21
C GLY A 71 15.51 2.31 -11.20
N TRP A 72 16.16 3.37 -11.69
CA TRP A 72 17.09 4.21 -10.92
C TRP A 72 16.91 5.69 -11.24
N ASP A 73 17.03 6.54 -10.22
CA ASP A 73 17.23 7.98 -10.36
C ASP A 73 18.51 8.38 -9.62
N LEU A 74 19.62 8.42 -10.34
CA LEU A 74 20.94 8.70 -9.78
C LEU A 74 21.15 10.20 -9.53
N ARG A 75 21.73 10.55 -8.38
CA ARG A 75 22.12 11.94 -8.10
C ARG A 75 23.35 12.32 -8.91
N THR A 76 23.19 13.22 -9.86
CA THR A 76 24.26 13.70 -10.76
C THR A 76 24.35 15.23 -10.70
N PRO A 77 25.37 15.87 -11.30
CA PRO A 77 25.45 17.33 -11.28
C PRO A 77 24.21 18.02 -11.88
N GLN A 78 23.56 17.36 -12.84
CA GLN A 78 22.34 17.81 -13.51
C GLN A 78 21.05 17.29 -12.84
N ASN A 79 21.14 16.37 -11.88
CA ASN A 79 19.99 15.70 -11.27
C ASN A 79 20.15 15.61 -9.75
N LYS A 80 19.49 16.52 -9.02
CA LYS A 80 19.57 16.61 -7.55
C LYS A 80 18.21 16.52 -6.88
N LYS A 81 17.28 15.78 -7.49
CA LYS A 81 15.88 15.66 -7.04
C LYS A 81 15.79 15.29 -5.56
N ALA A 82 14.79 15.88 -4.90
CA ALA A 82 14.33 15.46 -3.60
C ALA A 82 13.62 14.09 -3.69
N PRO A 83 13.48 13.35 -2.58
CA PRO A 83 12.91 12.00 -2.58
C PRO A 83 11.58 11.89 -3.33
N TYR A 84 10.59 12.74 -3.01
CA TYR A 84 9.28 12.73 -3.69
C TYR A 84 9.38 12.90 -5.21
N ALA A 85 10.18 13.86 -5.68
CA ALA A 85 10.33 14.12 -7.12
C ALA A 85 11.03 12.96 -7.85
N ALA A 86 11.95 12.26 -7.17
CA ALA A 86 12.54 11.04 -7.71
C ALA A 86 11.53 9.89 -7.75
N CYS A 87 10.75 9.71 -6.68
CA CYS A 87 9.67 8.72 -6.63
C CYS A 87 8.63 8.96 -7.74
N ASP A 88 8.20 10.20 -7.94
CA ASP A 88 7.22 10.56 -8.97
C ASP A 88 7.72 10.23 -10.38
N LYS A 89 9.00 10.52 -10.65
CA LYS A 89 9.66 10.14 -11.90
C LYS A 89 9.68 8.62 -12.07
N LEU A 90 10.22 7.89 -11.09
CA LEU A 90 10.38 6.43 -11.17
C LEU A 90 9.04 5.72 -11.39
N ILE A 91 7.99 6.19 -10.72
CA ILE A 91 6.64 5.68 -10.89
C ILE A 91 6.05 6.04 -12.24
N THR A 92 6.24 7.28 -12.72
CA THR A 92 5.77 7.68 -14.04
C THR A 92 6.44 6.84 -15.13
N ASP A 93 7.75 6.58 -15.01
CA ASP A 93 8.49 5.70 -15.90
C ASP A 93 7.93 4.26 -15.85
N LEU A 94 7.60 3.73 -14.66
CA LEU A 94 6.98 2.41 -14.49
C LEU A 94 5.59 2.33 -15.13
N LEU A 95 4.75 3.34 -14.94
CA LEU A 95 3.41 3.40 -15.55
C LEU A 95 3.48 3.37 -17.07
N ILE A 96 4.43 4.11 -17.67
CA ILE A 96 4.67 4.07 -19.12
C ILE A 96 5.04 2.65 -19.57
N ARG A 97 5.95 1.99 -18.85
CA ARG A 97 6.44 0.63 -19.15
C ARG A 97 5.39 -0.47 -18.94
N THR A 98 4.32 -0.18 -18.20
CA THR A 98 3.27 -1.16 -17.84
C THR A 98 1.89 -0.80 -18.40
N LYS A 99 1.81 0.26 -19.21
CA LYS A 99 0.55 0.84 -19.70
C LYS A 99 -0.38 -0.18 -20.36
N ASP A 100 0.17 -1.08 -21.17
CA ASP A 100 -0.62 -2.04 -21.96
C ASP A 100 -1.30 -3.13 -21.11
N ARG A 101 -0.97 -3.20 -19.81
CA ARG A 101 -1.48 -4.23 -18.89
C ARG A 101 -2.57 -3.74 -17.95
N ASN A 102 -2.89 -2.44 -17.97
CA ASN A 102 -3.93 -1.82 -17.14
C ASN A 102 -3.88 -2.25 -15.66
N LEU A 103 -2.67 -2.34 -15.09
CA LEU A 103 -2.47 -2.79 -13.72
C LEU A 103 -2.67 -1.62 -12.75
N THR A 104 -3.44 -1.85 -11.68
CA THR A 104 -3.40 -0.96 -10.51
C THR A 104 -2.12 -1.24 -9.74
N HIS A 105 -1.24 -0.25 -9.69
CA HIS A 105 0.05 -0.37 -9.01
C HIS A 105 -0.08 -0.06 -7.52
N HIS A 106 0.61 -0.84 -6.70
CA HIS A 106 0.78 -0.67 -5.27
C HIS A 106 2.20 -0.22 -4.98
N LEU A 107 2.36 1.01 -4.53
CA LEU A 107 3.62 1.63 -4.16
C LEU A 107 3.85 1.53 -2.65
N ILE A 108 5.03 1.05 -2.25
CA ILE A 108 5.45 0.90 -0.85
C ILE A 108 6.65 1.80 -0.61
N VAL A 109 6.54 2.75 0.33
CA VAL A 109 7.57 3.78 0.52
C VAL A 109 7.76 4.24 1.96
N ASP A 110 8.93 4.78 2.22
CA ASP A 110 9.26 5.45 3.47
C ASP A 110 8.60 6.84 3.60
N SER A 111 8.76 7.43 4.78
CA SER A 111 8.24 8.76 5.11
C SER A 111 8.96 9.95 4.45
N GLY A 112 10.16 9.73 3.90
CA GLY A 112 10.86 10.69 3.05
C GLY A 112 10.23 10.83 1.66
N PHE A 113 9.65 9.75 1.12
CA PHE A 113 8.95 9.78 -0.18
C PHE A 113 7.47 10.15 -0.05
N ALA A 114 6.82 9.85 1.07
CA ALA A 114 5.38 10.04 1.24
C ALA A 114 5.01 11.06 2.33
N THR A 115 4.17 12.01 1.93
CA THR A 115 3.37 12.86 2.82
C THR A 115 1.89 12.63 2.53
N LEU A 116 0.99 13.10 3.41
CA LEU A 116 -0.46 13.02 3.17
C LEU A 116 -0.87 13.66 1.84
N SER A 117 -0.24 14.76 1.43
CA SER A 117 -0.50 15.39 0.13
C SER A 117 -0.04 14.52 -1.03
N HIS A 118 1.14 13.88 -0.91
CA HIS A 118 1.66 12.98 -1.95
C HIS A 118 0.77 11.75 -2.16
N ILE A 119 0.19 11.19 -1.10
CA ILE A 119 -0.74 10.05 -1.20
C ILE A 119 -1.95 10.41 -2.09
N LYS A 120 -2.48 11.62 -1.96
CA LYS A 120 -3.58 12.08 -2.83
C LYS A 120 -3.15 12.16 -4.30
N ASP A 121 -1.93 12.62 -4.56
CA ASP A 121 -1.40 12.72 -5.91
C ASP A 121 -1.16 11.34 -6.55
N TYR A 122 -0.67 10.37 -5.77
CA TYR A 122 -0.58 8.98 -6.24
C TYR A 122 -1.96 8.38 -6.56
N LYS A 123 -2.97 8.64 -5.72
CA LYS A 123 -4.34 8.18 -5.97
C LYS A 123 -4.91 8.72 -7.28
N LYS A 124 -4.63 10.00 -7.62
CA LYS A 124 -5.01 10.58 -8.93
C LYS A 124 -4.37 9.87 -10.12
N LYS A 125 -3.21 9.24 -9.92
CA LYS A 125 -2.51 8.42 -10.92
C LYS A 125 -2.98 6.96 -10.93
N ASN A 126 -4.08 6.62 -10.26
CA ASN A 126 -4.56 5.25 -10.03
C ASN A 126 -3.51 4.35 -9.35
N ILE A 127 -2.75 4.93 -8.42
CA ILE A 127 -1.76 4.22 -7.62
C ILE A 127 -2.27 4.09 -6.20
N ILE A 128 -2.22 2.86 -5.72
CA ILE A 128 -2.46 2.50 -4.34
C ILE A 128 -1.13 2.61 -3.58
N VAL A 129 -1.16 3.06 -2.33
CA VAL A 129 0.06 3.39 -1.57
C VAL A 129 0.01 2.74 -0.19
N THR A 130 1.14 2.23 0.27
CA THR A 130 1.43 1.98 1.69
C THR A 130 2.69 2.71 2.06
N ALA A 131 2.60 3.59 3.06
CA ALA A 131 3.71 4.45 3.42
C ALA A 131 3.90 4.52 4.92
N ALA A 132 5.16 4.51 5.36
CA ALA A 132 5.49 5.04 6.67
C ALA A 132 5.26 6.56 6.67
N VAL A 133 4.76 7.12 7.77
CA VAL A 133 4.51 8.57 7.87
C VAL A 133 5.08 9.15 9.16
N LYS A 134 5.63 10.37 9.06
CA LYS A 134 6.14 11.10 10.24
C LYS A 134 4.99 11.80 10.97
N GLN A 135 4.97 11.70 12.30
CA GLN A 135 4.04 12.39 13.18
C GLN A 135 4.09 13.92 13.00
N SER A 136 5.28 14.47 12.74
CA SER A 136 5.54 15.90 12.65
C SER A 136 4.85 16.60 11.45
N GLY A 137 4.33 15.84 10.48
CA GLY A 137 3.71 16.38 9.27
C GLY A 137 2.22 16.73 9.42
N SER A 138 1.55 16.30 10.50
CA SER A 138 0.12 16.56 10.72
C SER A 138 -0.21 16.61 12.21
N LYS A 139 -0.78 17.73 12.66
CA LYS A 139 -1.25 17.89 14.04
C LYS A 139 -2.23 16.78 14.46
N HIS A 140 -3.10 16.35 13.55
CA HIS A 140 -4.04 15.25 13.78
C HIS A 140 -3.31 13.92 13.95
N LEU A 141 -2.34 13.61 13.10
CA LEU A 141 -1.57 12.36 13.23
C LEU A 141 -0.75 12.35 14.52
N SER A 142 -0.19 13.49 14.91
CA SER A 142 0.54 13.63 16.18
C SER A 142 -0.39 13.41 17.39
N ALA A 143 -1.62 13.93 17.36
CA ALA A 143 -2.60 13.73 18.43
C ALA A 143 -3.05 12.27 18.53
N ILE A 144 -3.43 11.65 17.41
CA ILE A 144 -3.85 10.24 17.36
C ILE A 144 -2.70 9.33 17.80
N SER A 145 -1.48 9.58 17.33
CA SER A 145 -0.30 8.79 17.72
C SER A 145 0.01 8.95 19.21
N GLY A 146 -0.13 10.16 19.75
CA GLY A 146 0.01 10.42 21.19
C GLY A 146 -1.00 9.66 22.04
N LEU A 147 -2.27 9.65 21.65
CA LEU A 147 -3.33 8.88 22.32
C LEU A 147 -3.08 7.36 22.23
N ALA A 148 -2.87 6.86 21.01
CA ALA A 148 -2.62 5.43 20.78
C ALA A 148 -1.38 4.93 21.54
N SER A 149 -0.31 5.71 21.60
CA SER A 149 0.93 5.32 22.30
C SER A 149 0.76 5.10 23.81
N LYS A 150 -0.28 5.67 24.44
CA LYS A 150 -0.58 5.43 25.86
C LYS A 150 -1.33 4.12 26.08
N ASN A 151 -2.12 3.69 25.10
CA ASN A 151 -3.05 2.58 25.20
C ASN A 151 -2.56 1.29 24.51
N LEU A 152 -1.53 1.38 23.66
CA LEU A 152 -0.93 0.23 23.00
C LEU A 152 0.10 -0.46 23.90
N SER A 153 -0.04 -1.75 24.12
CA SER A 153 1.05 -2.60 24.63
C SER A 153 2.03 -2.94 23.50
N ASP A 154 3.15 -3.57 23.84
CA ASP A 154 4.12 -4.02 22.82
C ASP A 154 3.46 -4.98 21.80
N GLN A 155 3.86 -4.86 20.54
CA GLN A 155 3.33 -5.56 19.37
C GLN A 155 1.84 -5.36 19.08
N GLN A 156 1.17 -4.44 19.78
CA GLN A 156 -0.21 -4.09 19.45
C GLN A 156 -0.26 -2.99 18.41
N SER A 157 -1.31 -3.01 17.59
CA SER A 157 -1.65 -1.92 16.69
C SER A 157 -3.09 -1.46 16.83
N LEU A 158 -3.32 -0.18 16.51
CA LEU A 158 -4.62 0.43 16.36
C LEU A 158 -4.75 0.93 14.93
N GLN A 159 -5.88 0.63 14.30
CA GLN A 159 -6.17 1.00 12.92
C GLN A 159 -7.34 1.98 12.87
N PHE A 160 -7.20 3.00 12.05
CA PHE A 160 -8.13 4.11 11.89
C PHE A 160 -8.50 4.24 10.43
N TYR A 161 -9.77 4.08 10.10
CA TYR A 161 -10.23 4.27 8.74
C TYR A 161 -10.73 5.70 8.52
N ASN A 162 -10.08 6.42 7.60
CA ASN A 162 -10.57 7.69 7.12
C ASN A 162 -11.52 7.45 5.94
N LYS A 163 -12.83 7.52 6.19
CA LYS A 163 -13.88 7.32 5.18
C LYS A 163 -13.77 8.30 4.01
N ASP A 164 -13.58 9.59 4.31
CA ASP A 164 -13.58 10.65 3.29
C ASP A 164 -12.43 10.49 2.28
N GLN A 165 -11.25 10.12 2.78
CA GLN A 165 -10.05 9.99 1.96
C GLN A 165 -9.82 8.55 1.48
N LYS A 166 -10.57 7.58 2.01
CA LYS A 166 -10.46 6.13 1.77
C LYS A 166 -9.02 5.62 1.99
N TYR A 167 -8.47 5.86 3.17
CA TYR A 167 -7.23 5.23 3.61
C TYR A 167 -7.35 4.74 5.04
N ILE A 168 -6.61 3.68 5.37
CA ILE A 168 -6.41 3.20 6.73
C ILE A 168 -5.10 3.77 7.26
N TYR A 169 -5.13 4.23 8.50
CA TYR A 169 -3.96 4.64 9.26
C TYR A 169 -3.74 3.64 10.40
N GLU A 170 -2.57 3.06 10.48
CA GLU A 170 -2.19 2.15 11.56
C GLU A 170 -1.11 2.79 12.43
N ILE A 171 -1.27 2.64 13.74
CA ILE A 171 -0.27 2.97 14.75
C ILE A 171 0.09 1.69 15.46
N MET A 172 1.36 1.29 15.41
CA MET A 172 1.86 0.08 16.04
C MET A 172 2.95 0.43 17.05
N ARG A 173 2.93 -0.21 18.21
CA ARG A 173 4.04 -0.17 19.17
C ARG A 173 4.94 -1.38 18.96
N ASN A 174 6.25 -1.13 18.83
CA ASN A 174 7.28 -2.15 18.79
C ASN A 174 8.40 -1.74 19.76
N GLY A 175 8.42 -2.37 20.92
CA GLY A 175 9.22 -1.95 22.07
C GLY A 175 8.90 -0.52 22.48
N SER A 176 9.93 0.33 22.56
CA SER A 176 9.78 1.76 22.88
C SER A 176 9.41 2.63 21.68
N LEU A 177 9.33 2.05 20.47
CA LEU A 177 9.10 2.79 19.24
C LEU A 177 7.62 2.74 18.84
N ILE A 178 7.15 3.85 18.28
CA ILE A 178 5.82 3.97 17.68
C ILE A 178 5.98 4.12 16.17
N HIS A 179 5.43 3.16 15.44
CA HIS A 179 5.39 3.15 13.99
C HIS A 179 4.03 3.63 13.50
N ASN A 180 4.04 4.48 12.48
CA ASN A 180 2.83 5.03 11.89
C ASN A 180 2.85 4.70 10.39
N THR A 181 1.81 4.03 9.92
CA THR A 181 1.71 3.56 8.54
C THR A 181 0.35 3.98 7.97
N ILE A 182 0.33 4.59 6.79
CA ILE A 182 -0.91 4.89 6.06
C ILE A 182 -1.00 3.97 4.85
N SER A 183 -2.20 3.52 4.54
CA SER A 183 -2.43 2.71 3.37
C SER A 183 -3.77 2.92 2.67
N THR A 184 -3.76 2.96 1.34
CA THR A 184 -4.97 2.97 0.50
C THR A 184 -5.28 1.60 -0.13
N ALA A 185 -4.46 0.56 0.11
CA ALA A 185 -4.70 -0.78 -0.46
C ALA A 185 -5.66 -1.64 0.37
N TRP A 186 -6.04 -1.18 1.55
CA TRP A 186 -6.84 -1.94 2.50
C TRP A 186 -8.14 -1.18 2.72
N THR A 187 -9.21 -1.96 2.82
CA THR A 187 -10.55 -1.49 3.18
C THR A 187 -10.99 -2.31 4.39
N PRO A 188 -11.58 -1.69 5.43
CA PRO A 188 -12.04 -2.45 6.59
C PRO A 188 -13.14 -3.44 6.18
N VAL A 189 -13.04 -4.67 6.68
CA VAL A 189 -14.09 -5.69 6.49
C VAL A 189 -15.30 -5.30 7.35
N GLY A 190 -16.50 -5.26 6.75
CA GLY A 190 -17.73 -4.86 7.46
C GLY A 190 -18.03 -3.36 7.45
N PHE A 191 -17.12 -2.52 6.96
CA PHE A 191 -17.47 -1.18 6.47
C PHE A 191 -17.90 -1.32 5.02
N GLU A 192 -19.12 -1.81 4.80
CA GLU A 192 -19.78 -1.66 3.50
C GLU A 192 -19.80 -0.16 3.19
N GLU A 193 -19.33 0.22 1.98
CA GLU A 193 -19.50 1.59 1.50
C GLU A 193 -20.97 1.95 1.67
N VAL A 194 -21.25 2.95 2.51
CA VAL A 194 -22.51 3.68 2.39
C VAL A 194 -22.39 4.39 1.05
N VAL A 195 -22.81 3.70 -0.02
CA VAL A 195 -23.18 4.33 -1.27
C VAL A 195 -24.16 5.42 -0.85
N GLU A 196 -23.84 6.70 -1.08
CA GLU A 196 -24.81 7.77 -0.89
C GLU A 196 -26.08 7.34 -1.60
N SER A 197 -27.10 7.03 -0.81
CA SER A 197 -28.24 6.32 -1.37
C SER A 197 -28.93 7.25 -2.33
N SER A 198 -29.10 6.80 -3.57
CA SER A 198 -29.82 7.58 -4.59
C SER A 198 -31.32 7.71 -4.28
N ILE A 199 -31.79 7.05 -3.21
CA ILE A 199 -33.18 7.00 -2.77
C ILE A 199 -33.28 7.18 -1.25
N SER A 200 -34.43 7.65 -0.75
CA SER A 200 -34.71 7.69 0.69
C SER A 200 -35.00 6.29 1.24
N TYR A 201 -34.94 6.13 2.57
CA TYR A 201 -35.34 4.88 3.26
C TYR A 201 -36.78 4.49 2.90
N ASP A 202 -37.72 5.43 2.89
CA ASP A 202 -39.10 5.19 2.44
C ASP A 202 -39.17 4.75 0.97
N GLY A 203 -38.29 5.30 0.12
CA GLY A 203 -38.13 4.87 -1.27
C GLY A 203 -37.66 3.41 -1.35
N ALA A 204 -36.70 3.02 -0.52
CA ALA A 204 -36.20 1.65 -0.43
C ALA A 204 -37.29 0.67 0.07
N VAL A 205 -38.10 1.06 1.06
CA VAL A 205 -39.23 0.24 1.53
C VAL A 205 -40.29 0.05 0.43
N LYS A 206 -40.55 1.08 -0.37
CA LYS A 206 -41.44 0.97 -1.55
C LYS A 206 -40.88 0.00 -2.59
N LEU A 207 -39.57 0.05 -2.87
CA LEU A 207 -38.92 -0.90 -3.78
C LEU A 207 -38.98 -2.34 -3.27
N PHE A 208 -38.90 -2.55 -1.95
CA PHE A 208 -38.99 -3.89 -1.36
C PHE A 208 -40.33 -4.57 -1.63
N SER A 209 -41.40 -3.78 -1.79
CA SER A 209 -42.75 -4.27 -2.05
C SER A 209 -42.99 -4.70 -3.50
N LEU A 210 -42.02 -4.49 -4.40
CA LEU A 210 -42.10 -4.91 -5.80
C LEU A 210 -41.89 -6.42 -5.94
N ILE A 211 -42.42 -7.00 -7.02
CA ILE A 211 -42.13 -8.38 -7.40
C ILE A 211 -40.62 -8.49 -7.66
N ASN A 212 -40.00 -9.58 -7.19
CA ASN A 212 -38.54 -9.75 -7.22
C ASN A 212 -37.93 -9.65 -8.63
N SER A 213 -38.64 -10.14 -9.66
CA SER A 213 -38.24 -9.98 -11.07
C SER A 213 -38.24 -8.52 -11.54
N ASP A 214 -39.21 -7.72 -11.09
CA ASP A 214 -39.36 -6.33 -11.50
C ASP A 214 -38.29 -5.47 -10.82
N LEU A 215 -38.04 -5.72 -9.54
CA LEU A 215 -36.94 -5.07 -8.82
C LEU A 215 -35.58 -5.43 -9.42
N ALA A 216 -35.35 -6.70 -9.77
CA ALA A 216 -34.13 -7.11 -10.46
C ALA A 216 -33.94 -6.38 -11.79
N THR A 217 -35.03 -6.22 -12.56
CA THR A 217 -35.02 -5.47 -13.83
C THR A 217 -34.68 -3.99 -13.60
N ILE A 218 -35.33 -3.34 -12.63
CA ILE A 218 -35.09 -1.93 -12.27
C ILE A 218 -33.65 -1.72 -11.75
N ALA A 219 -33.14 -2.69 -11.00
CA ALA A 219 -31.78 -2.66 -10.47
C ALA A 219 -30.70 -3.04 -11.51
N HIS A 220 -31.10 -3.45 -12.73
CA HIS A 220 -30.21 -4.02 -13.75
C HIS A 220 -29.38 -5.19 -13.20
N TRP A 221 -30.07 -6.15 -12.55
CA TRP A 221 -29.44 -7.31 -11.92
C TRP A 221 -29.50 -8.53 -12.83
N ASP A 222 -28.42 -8.78 -13.58
CA ASP A 222 -28.40 -9.77 -14.66
C ASP A 222 -27.89 -11.18 -14.22
N THR A 223 -27.74 -11.41 -12.91
CA THR A 223 -27.20 -12.69 -12.38
C THR A 223 -28.30 -13.62 -11.86
N ILE A 224 -28.13 -14.92 -12.07
CA ILE A 224 -29.01 -16.00 -11.59
C ILE A 224 -28.25 -16.84 -10.56
N PRO A 225 -28.82 -17.15 -9.38
CA PRO A 225 -30.19 -16.84 -8.95
C PRO A 225 -30.38 -15.37 -8.54
N ILE A 226 -31.59 -14.84 -8.75
CA ILE A 226 -31.96 -13.50 -8.31
C ILE A 226 -32.02 -13.51 -6.77
N PRO A 227 -31.23 -12.66 -6.07
CA PRO A 227 -31.25 -12.62 -4.62
C PRO A 227 -32.54 -11.98 -4.09
N PRO A 228 -32.87 -12.17 -2.81
CA PRO A 228 -34.05 -11.55 -2.19
C PRO A 228 -34.05 -10.01 -2.31
N ASN A 229 -35.23 -9.40 -2.33
CA ASN A 229 -35.39 -7.95 -2.54
C ASN A 229 -34.53 -7.08 -1.60
N HIS A 230 -34.46 -7.42 -0.31
CA HIS A 230 -33.65 -6.67 0.66
C HIS A 230 -32.16 -6.69 0.30
N SER A 231 -31.66 -7.80 -0.24
CA SER A 231 -30.27 -7.94 -0.69
C SER A 231 -30.00 -7.14 -1.95
N ILE A 232 -30.93 -7.15 -2.92
CA ILE A 232 -30.84 -6.29 -4.12
C ILE A 232 -30.78 -4.82 -3.70
N ILE A 233 -31.67 -4.40 -2.80
CA ILE A 233 -31.77 -3.00 -2.37
C ILE A 233 -30.51 -2.55 -1.65
N LYS A 234 -30.02 -3.36 -0.72
CA LYS A 234 -28.78 -3.11 0.01
C LYS A 234 -27.59 -2.99 -0.95
N ASN A 235 -27.44 -3.94 -1.87
CA ASN A 235 -26.30 -3.98 -2.79
C ASN A 235 -26.35 -2.88 -3.86
N LYS A 236 -27.55 -2.53 -4.36
CA LYS A 236 -27.71 -1.56 -5.45
C LYS A 236 -27.79 -0.11 -4.96
N TYR A 237 -28.48 0.11 -3.84
CA TYR A 237 -28.83 1.44 -3.34
C TYR A 237 -28.18 1.77 -1.99
N GLY A 238 -27.45 0.85 -1.36
CA GLY A 238 -26.75 1.11 -0.10
C GLY A 238 -27.65 1.27 1.13
N ILE A 239 -28.96 0.94 1.04
CA ILE A 239 -29.89 0.97 2.17
C ILE A 239 -30.21 -0.44 2.63
N ASP A 240 -29.86 -0.72 3.88
CA ASP A 240 -30.27 -1.94 4.55
C ASP A 240 -31.62 -1.74 5.24
N ILE A 241 -32.70 -2.10 4.54
CA ILE A 241 -34.07 -2.02 5.07
C ILE A 241 -34.32 -3.03 6.21
N THR A 242 -33.37 -3.94 6.49
CA THR A 242 -33.48 -4.87 7.63
C THR A 242 -33.01 -4.23 8.95
N LYS A 243 -32.51 -3.00 8.90
CA LYS A 243 -32.07 -2.20 10.04
C LYS A 243 -32.92 -0.93 10.20
N PRO A 244 -33.00 -0.34 11.42
CA PRO A 244 -33.68 0.93 11.62
C PRO A 244 -33.09 2.04 10.71
N PRO A 245 -33.91 3.02 10.27
CA PRO A 245 -33.41 4.12 9.45
C PRO A 245 -32.35 4.95 10.19
N VAL A 246 -31.29 5.33 9.47
CA VAL A 246 -30.17 6.11 10.00
C VAL A 246 -30.66 7.43 10.59
N GLY A 247 -30.32 7.71 11.85
CA GLY A 247 -30.76 8.91 12.59
C GLY A 247 -31.97 8.70 13.50
N THR A 248 -32.56 7.51 13.52
CA THR A 248 -33.39 7.04 14.63
C THR A 248 -32.50 6.29 15.64
N SER A 249 -32.96 6.09 16.88
CA SER A 249 -32.26 5.24 17.86
C SER A 249 -31.78 3.94 17.20
N ASP A 250 -30.61 3.40 17.58
CA ASP A 250 -30.05 2.13 17.04
C ASP A 250 -30.95 0.89 17.26
N THR A 251 -32.18 1.09 17.73
CA THR A 251 -33.19 0.11 18.11
C THR A 251 -34.48 0.33 17.33
N TRP A 252 -35.12 -0.77 16.92
CA TRP A 252 -36.46 -0.73 16.35
C TRP A 252 -37.51 -0.30 17.40
N THR A 253 -38.45 0.55 17.00
CA THR A 253 -39.59 0.91 17.85
C THR A 253 -40.83 0.11 17.46
N LYS A 254 -41.77 -0.06 18.39
CA LYS A 254 -43.02 -0.75 18.11
C LYS A 254 -43.83 -0.02 17.04
N GLU A 255 -43.83 1.30 17.09
CA GLU A 255 -44.53 2.17 16.15
C GLU A 255 -44.00 1.99 14.72
N THR A 256 -42.67 1.97 14.54
CA THR A 256 -42.04 1.79 13.22
C THR A 256 -42.28 0.40 12.66
N LEU A 257 -42.14 -0.65 13.47
CA LEU A 257 -42.37 -2.03 13.03
C LEU A 257 -43.84 -2.32 12.72
N THR A 258 -44.79 -1.67 13.41
CA THR A 258 -46.22 -1.84 13.15
C THR A 258 -46.61 -1.33 11.76
N ALA A 259 -45.90 -0.35 11.22
CA ALA A 259 -46.15 0.18 9.88
C ALA A 259 -45.64 -0.75 8.74
N LEU A 260 -44.74 -1.70 9.03
CA LEU A 260 -44.12 -2.56 8.03
C LEU A 260 -45.04 -3.72 7.60
N THR A 261 -44.82 -4.26 6.40
CA THR A 261 -45.53 -5.47 5.95
C THR A 261 -44.99 -6.70 6.69
N ARG A 262 -45.80 -7.76 6.73
CA ARG A 262 -45.39 -9.04 7.35
C ARG A 262 -44.13 -9.62 6.70
N ASP A 263 -44.02 -9.53 5.37
CA ASP A 263 -42.85 -10.03 4.63
C ASP A 263 -41.57 -9.24 4.94
N HIS A 264 -41.70 -7.94 5.20
CA HIS A 264 -40.58 -7.12 5.65
C HIS A 264 -40.14 -7.49 7.06
N LEU A 265 -41.10 -7.72 7.97
CA LEU A 265 -40.80 -8.20 9.33
C LEU A 265 -40.14 -9.59 9.31
N LEU A 266 -40.53 -10.47 8.40
CA LEU A 266 -39.87 -11.77 8.19
C LEU A 266 -38.42 -11.61 7.66
N ALA A 267 -38.16 -10.61 6.82
CA ALA A 267 -36.80 -10.31 6.35
C ALA A 267 -35.92 -9.75 7.48
N ILE A 268 -36.45 -8.84 8.31
CA ILE A 268 -35.75 -8.33 9.51
C ILE A 268 -35.45 -9.49 10.48
N HIS A 269 -36.48 -10.29 10.78
CA HIS A 269 -36.35 -11.43 11.69
C HIS A 269 -35.33 -12.45 11.20
N SER A 270 -35.41 -12.88 9.94
CA SER A 270 -34.45 -13.85 9.39
C SER A 270 -33.02 -13.31 9.37
N THR A 271 -32.83 -12.00 9.24
CA THR A 271 -31.50 -11.38 9.32
C THR A 271 -30.95 -11.37 10.75
N LEU A 272 -31.78 -11.02 11.74
CA LEU A 272 -31.40 -11.01 13.16
C LEU A 272 -31.10 -12.41 13.71
N TRP A 273 -31.78 -13.44 13.19
CA TRP A 273 -31.74 -14.81 13.69
C TRP A 273 -31.09 -15.80 12.70
N PHE A 274 -30.17 -15.33 11.84
CA PHE A 274 -29.35 -16.15 10.94
C PHE A 274 -30.11 -17.16 10.05
N GLY A 275 -31.24 -16.75 9.49
CA GLY A 275 -31.92 -17.46 8.40
C GLY A 275 -33.02 -18.45 8.81
N THR A 276 -33.36 -18.58 10.09
CA THR A 276 -34.55 -19.36 10.49
C THR A 276 -35.82 -18.55 10.25
N ALA A 277 -36.43 -18.69 9.07
CA ALA A 277 -37.72 -18.07 8.80
C ALA A 277 -38.81 -18.73 9.67
N PRO A 278 -39.45 -18.00 10.60
CA PRO A 278 -40.46 -18.58 11.45
C PRO A 278 -41.73 -18.86 10.65
N SER A 279 -42.07 -20.14 10.46
CA SER A 279 -43.33 -20.52 9.82
C SER A 279 -44.50 -20.28 10.78
N GLY A 280 -45.51 -19.52 10.34
CA GLY A 280 -46.80 -19.40 11.03
C GLY A 280 -46.91 -18.29 12.09
N LYS A 281 -45.85 -17.55 12.42
CA LYS A 281 -45.92 -16.48 13.44
C LYS A 281 -46.79 -15.30 13.00
N THR A 282 -47.56 -14.69 13.90
CA THR A 282 -48.34 -13.47 13.63
C THR A 282 -47.44 -12.25 13.47
N LYS A 283 -47.99 -11.13 12.98
CA LYS A 283 -47.24 -9.88 12.83
C LYS A 283 -46.81 -9.36 14.20
N GLU A 284 -47.70 -9.45 15.19
CA GLU A 284 -47.50 -9.05 16.57
C GLU A 284 -46.40 -9.88 17.26
N GLU A 285 -46.35 -11.19 17.00
CA GLU A 285 -45.30 -12.08 17.49
C GLU A 285 -43.93 -11.69 16.91
N LEU A 286 -43.84 -11.44 15.60
CA LEU A 286 -42.60 -11.00 14.95
C LEU A 286 -42.09 -9.67 15.53
N ILE A 287 -42.99 -8.69 15.72
CA ILE A 287 -42.65 -7.39 16.31
C ILE A 287 -42.09 -7.58 17.73
N SER A 288 -42.74 -8.43 18.54
CA SER A 288 -42.30 -8.67 19.92
C SER A 288 -40.91 -9.31 20.00
N GLU A 289 -40.56 -10.17 19.04
CA GLU A 289 -39.25 -10.83 18.97
C GLU A 289 -38.14 -9.92 18.43
N ILE A 290 -38.47 -9.02 17.48
CA ILE A 290 -37.52 -8.04 16.96
C ILE A 290 -37.17 -6.99 18.04
N ILE A 291 -38.11 -6.66 18.94
CA ILE A 291 -37.92 -5.68 20.01
C ILE A 291 -37.19 -6.27 21.23
N ARG A 292 -37.17 -7.60 21.42
CA ARG A 292 -36.56 -8.23 22.60
C ARG A 292 -35.03 -7.98 22.67
N PRO A 293 -34.54 -7.20 23.67
CA PRO A 293 -33.14 -6.83 23.77
C PRO A 293 -32.48 -7.58 24.94
N ASP A 294 -31.88 -8.74 24.69
CA ASP A 294 -31.04 -9.45 25.70
C ASP A 294 -29.57 -9.56 25.26
N ILE A 295 -29.02 -8.48 24.68
CA ILE A 295 -27.57 -8.21 24.72
C ILE A 295 -27.39 -6.72 25.05
N MET A 296 -27.38 -6.43 26.35
CA MET A 296 -27.07 -5.11 26.92
C MET A 296 -25.56 -4.79 26.79
N PHE A 297 -25.23 -3.56 26.39
CA PHE A 297 -24.01 -2.87 26.85
C PHE A 297 -24.45 -1.62 27.62
N TYR A 298 -23.92 -1.50 28.84
CA TYR A 298 -24.23 -0.46 29.83
C TYR A 298 -23.66 0.92 29.43
N ASP A 299 -24.43 1.98 29.73
CA ASP A 299 -23.98 3.36 29.93
C ASP A 299 -24.14 3.72 31.43
N GLU A 300 -23.20 4.50 31.99
CA GLU A 300 -23.19 5.33 33.23
C GLU A 300 -21.69 5.55 33.60
N ASP A 301 -21.11 6.68 34.01
CA ASP A 301 -21.51 8.05 34.35
C ASP A 301 -20.25 8.98 34.34
N GLY A 302 -20.45 10.30 34.30
CA GLY A 302 -19.45 11.32 33.92
C GLY A 302 -18.52 11.92 34.99
N TYR A 303 -17.74 12.93 34.57
CA TYR A 303 -17.15 13.99 35.42
C TYR A 303 -16.65 15.17 34.55
N ASP A 304 -16.96 16.40 34.99
CA ASP A 304 -16.42 17.68 34.51
C ASP A 304 -14.95 17.88 34.93
N GLN A 305 -14.12 18.47 34.06
CA GLN A 305 -13.29 19.64 34.39
C GLN A 305 -12.53 20.24 33.19
N ASP A 306 -12.45 21.58 33.23
CA ASP A 306 -11.99 22.52 32.21
C ASP A 306 -10.47 22.76 32.24
N PHE A 307 -9.81 22.73 31.07
CA PHE A 307 -8.48 23.34 30.86
C PHE A 307 -8.37 23.91 29.43
N SER A 308 -8.71 25.19 29.32
CA SER A 308 -8.34 26.10 28.22
C SER A 308 -6.80 26.33 28.22
N ASN A 309 -6.02 26.44 27.13
CA ASN A 309 -6.22 27.12 25.86
C ASN A 309 -5.21 26.62 24.77
N VAL A 310 -5.72 25.98 23.71
CA VAL A 310 -5.75 26.37 22.27
C VAL A 310 -6.47 25.20 21.57
N LYS A 311 -7.77 25.38 21.27
CA LYS A 311 -8.75 24.28 21.06
C LYS A 311 -8.73 23.69 19.64
N LEU A 312 -8.35 22.41 19.54
CA LEU A 312 -9.05 21.46 18.65
C LEU A 312 -10.47 21.26 19.21
N ASN A 313 -11.47 21.08 18.36
CA ASN A 313 -12.87 20.92 18.79
C ASN A 313 -12.98 19.72 19.77
N PRO A 314 -13.49 19.91 21.00
CA PRO A 314 -13.66 18.83 21.98
C PRO A 314 -14.51 17.67 21.46
N ASN A 315 -15.49 17.96 20.59
CA ASN A 315 -16.28 16.91 19.94
C ASN A 315 -15.45 16.09 18.95
N ASP A 316 -14.48 16.69 18.25
CA ASP A 316 -13.60 15.95 17.34
C ASP A 316 -12.64 15.06 18.13
N ILE A 317 -12.20 15.48 19.32
CA ILE A 317 -11.35 14.67 20.20
C ILE A 317 -12.14 13.56 20.89
N LEU A 318 -13.36 13.82 21.39
CA LEU A 318 -14.23 12.80 21.98
C LEU A 318 -14.73 11.80 20.93
N ASP A 319 -15.05 12.26 19.72
CA ASP A 319 -15.38 11.40 18.58
C ASP A 319 -14.15 10.60 18.13
N MET A 320 -12.94 11.20 18.15
CA MET A 320 -11.70 10.44 17.98
C MET A 320 -11.47 9.44 19.11
N GLU A 321 -11.64 9.79 20.39
CA GLU A 321 -11.46 8.88 21.53
C GLU A 321 -12.44 7.70 21.47
N LYS A 322 -13.72 7.95 21.17
CA LYS A 322 -14.72 6.89 20.92
C LYS A 322 -14.36 6.02 19.71
N ARG A 323 -13.72 6.56 18.67
CA ARG A 323 -13.21 5.81 17.49
C ARG A 323 -11.86 5.12 17.73
N VAL A 324 -11.04 5.62 18.65
CA VAL A 324 -9.72 5.10 19.08
C VAL A 324 -9.89 3.92 20.05
N LEU A 325 -10.97 3.90 20.82
CA LEU A 325 -11.36 2.82 21.74
C LEU A 325 -11.93 1.58 21.03
N GLY A 326 -11.55 1.33 19.78
CA GLY A 326 -11.70 -0.01 19.20
C GLY A 326 -10.77 -0.99 19.93
N THR A 327 -11.19 -2.25 20.06
CA THR A 327 -10.35 -3.30 20.66
C THR A 327 -9.08 -3.48 19.81
N PRO A 328 -7.87 -3.47 20.41
CA PRO A 328 -6.64 -3.80 19.69
C PRO A 328 -6.80 -5.16 19.00
N ILE A 329 -6.59 -5.19 17.68
CA ILE A 329 -6.82 -6.40 16.88
C ILE A 329 -5.47 -7.08 16.61
N THR A 330 -5.41 -8.40 16.76
CA THR A 330 -4.27 -9.24 16.36
C THR A 330 -4.36 -9.71 14.90
N GLN A 331 -5.01 -8.94 14.02
CA GLN A 331 -5.06 -9.21 12.57
C GLN A 331 -3.73 -8.81 11.90
N ASP A 332 -3.52 -9.27 10.66
CA ASP A 332 -2.32 -8.95 9.88
C ASP A 332 -2.09 -7.43 9.82
N SER A 333 -1.05 -6.99 10.53
CA SER A 333 -0.70 -5.57 10.63
C SER A 333 -0.26 -5.01 9.26
N ILE A 334 -0.75 -3.82 8.93
CA ILE A 334 -0.33 -3.08 7.73
C ILE A 334 1.17 -2.79 7.80
N HIS A 335 1.69 -2.52 9.00
CA HIS A 335 3.10 -2.33 9.28
C HIS A 335 3.91 -3.59 9.01
N ASN A 336 3.41 -4.77 9.40
CA ASN A 336 4.08 -6.04 9.08
C ASN A 336 4.12 -6.28 7.57
N TYR A 337 3.03 -6.00 6.86
CA TYR A 337 3.02 -6.03 5.40
C TYR A 337 4.04 -5.05 4.81
N TYR A 338 4.06 -3.81 5.30
CA TYR A 338 5.01 -2.77 4.91
C TYR A 338 6.46 -3.24 5.11
N LEU A 339 6.83 -3.69 6.31
CA LEU A 339 8.17 -4.18 6.63
C LEU A 339 8.57 -5.35 5.74
N SER A 340 7.64 -6.26 5.48
CA SER A 340 7.92 -7.40 4.61
C SER A 340 8.28 -6.98 3.18
N HIS A 341 7.94 -5.77 2.72
CA HIS A 341 8.23 -5.29 1.37
C HIS A 341 9.22 -4.11 1.31
N TYR A 342 9.40 -3.36 2.39
CA TYR A 342 10.21 -2.15 2.39
C TYR A 342 11.71 -2.45 2.25
N ASN A 343 12.18 -3.53 2.89
CA ASN A 343 13.61 -3.86 2.97
C ASN A 343 14.22 -4.40 1.66
N LEU A 344 13.53 -4.33 0.52
CA LEU A 344 14.03 -4.86 -0.74
C LEU A 344 15.29 -4.12 -1.21
N VAL A 345 15.28 -2.79 -1.12
CA VAL A 345 16.45 -1.97 -1.51
C VAL A 345 17.63 -2.24 -0.58
N ASP A 346 17.40 -2.34 0.73
CA ASP A 346 18.45 -2.69 1.70
C ASP A 346 19.12 -4.04 1.43
N VAL A 347 18.35 -5.04 0.97
CA VAL A 347 18.93 -6.34 0.57
C VAL A 347 19.86 -6.19 -0.64
N ILE A 348 19.46 -5.39 -1.64
CA ILE A 348 20.30 -5.10 -2.81
C ILE A 348 21.58 -4.36 -2.39
N ASP A 349 21.44 -3.34 -1.56
CA ASP A 349 22.54 -2.54 -1.02
C ASP A 349 23.52 -3.41 -0.25
N LYS A 350 23.04 -4.29 0.64
CA LYS A 350 23.89 -5.23 1.39
C LYS A 350 24.70 -6.13 0.46
N ASN A 351 24.06 -6.67 -0.59
CA ASN A 351 24.76 -7.51 -1.57
C ASN A 351 25.79 -6.69 -2.37
N PHE A 352 25.47 -5.44 -2.72
CA PHE A 352 26.40 -4.53 -3.38
C PHE A 352 27.64 -4.30 -2.50
N TYR A 353 27.47 -3.93 -1.23
CA TYR A 353 28.62 -3.68 -0.33
C TYR A 353 29.43 -4.94 -0.02
N GLY A 354 28.79 -6.11 0.02
CA GLY A 354 29.50 -7.38 0.18
C GLY A 354 30.35 -7.78 -1.03
N THR A 355 30.03 -7.25 -2.22
CA THR A 355 30.66 -7.65 -3.49
C THR A 355 31.63 -6.59 -4.03
N VAL A 356 31.25 -5.32 -3.94
CA VAL A 356 31.97 -4.19 -4.54
C VAL A 356 32.80 -3.49 -3.47
N VAL A 357 34.13 -3.52 -3.62
CA VAL A 357 35.04 -2.75 -2.78
C VAL A 357 35.03 -1.28 -3.25
N PRO A 358 34.58 -0.30 -2.43
CA PRO A 358 34.45 1.11 -2.85
C PRO A 358 35.75 1.76 -3.35
N LYS A 359 36.91 1.17 -3.00
CA LYS A 359 38.25 1.62 -3.41
C LYS A 359 38.49 1.62 -4.93
N LEU A 360 37.62 0.98 -5.72
CA LEU A 360 37.79 0.80 -7.16
C LEU A 360 37.23 1.94 -8.02
N ALA A 361 36.39 2.83 -7.47
CA ALA A 361 35.66 3.79 -8.29
C ALA A 361 36.57 4.86 -8.94
N GLY A 362 37.48 5.50 -8.21
CA GLY A 362 38.36 6.56 -8.74
C GLY A 362 37.66 7.86 -9.21
N THR A 363 36.40 7.79 -9.68
CA THR A 363 35.50 8.91 -10.02
C THR A 363 34.06 8.55 -9.65
N TRP A 364 33.17 9.54 -9.50
CA TRP A 364 31.76 9.29 -9.19
C TRP A 364 31.03 8.55 -10.32
N GLN A 365 31.41 8.81 -11.59
CA GLN A 365 30.83 8.12 -12.75
C GLN A 365 31.15 6.64 -12.72
N ASN A 366 32.40 6.29 -12.42
CA ASN A 366 32.84 4.91 -12.33
C ASN A 366 32.12 4.16 -11.20
N LEU A 367 31.85 4.82 -10.05
CA LEU A 367 31.07 4.21 -8.98
C LEU A 367 29.68 3.84 -9.48
N PHE A 368 28.95 4.79 -10.07
CA PHE A 368 27.61 4.50 -10.59
C PHE A 368 27.62 3.46 -11.72
N THR A 369 28.59 3.50 -12.61
CA THR A 369 28.76 2.45 -13.65
C THR A 369 28.97 1.09 -12.99
N THR A 370 29.81 1.01 -11.96
CA THR A 370 30.06 -0.24 -11.20
C THR A 370 28.79 -0.72 -10.48
N SER A 371 28.00 0.19 -9.88
CA SER A 371 26.72 -0.14 -9.25
C SER A 371 25.69 -0.67 -10.25
N LEU A 372 25.66 -0.12 -11.47
CA LEU A 372 24.78 -0.62 -12.53
C LEU A 372 25.25 -1.98 -13.06
N LEU A 373 26.56 -2.18 -13.25
CA LEU A 373 27.14 -3.48 -13.61
C LEU A 373 26.84 -4.55 -12.56
N PHE A 374 26.98 -4.20 -11.27
CA PHE A 374 26.58 -5.09 -10.18
C PHE A 374 25.09 -5.45 -10.28
N SER A 375 24.22 -4.47 -10.52
CA SER A 375 22.78 -4.69 -10.66
C SER A 375 22.47 -5.65 -11.81
N MET A 376 23.20 -5.58 -12.92
CA MET A 376 23.07 -6.51 -14.05
C MET A 376 23.48 -7.95 -13.70
N VAL A 377 24.62 -8.12 -13.03
CA VAL A 377 25.09 -9.45 -12.59
C VAL A 377 24.10 -10.03 -11.60
N TYR A 378 23.64 -9.22 -10.66
CA TYR A 378 22.62 -9.59 -9.70
C TYR A 378 21.30 -9.99 -10.38
N HIS A 379 20.83 -9.23 -11.38
CA HIS A 379 19.66 -9.62 -12.17
C HIS A 379 19.84 -10.97 -12.84
N SER A 380 21.00 -11.22 -13.45
CA SER A 380 21.29 -12.48 -14.13
C SER A 380 21.23 -13.66 -13.16
N PHE A 381 21.78 -13.49 -11.95
CA PHE A 381 21.68 -14.47 -10.88
C PHE A 381 20.23 -14.73 -10.45
N VAL A 382 19.46 -13.65 -10.23
CA VAL A 382 18.07 -13.74 -9.77
C VAL A 382 17.16 -14.35 -10.87
N MET A 383 17.41 -14.06 -12.15
CA MET A 383 16.76 -14.74 -13.29
C MET A 383 17.01 -16.24 -13.29
N PHE A 384 18.28 -16.62 -13.13
CA PHE A 384 18.65 -18.02 -13.12
C PHE A 384 17.98 -18.76 -11.95
N ALA A 385 17.92 -18.14 -10.77
CA ALA A 385 17.24 -18.68 -9.61
C ALA A 385 15.71 -18.83 -9.84
N GLU A 386 15.07 -17.83 -10.44
CA GLU A 386 13.65 -17.87 -10.80
C GLU A 386 13.36 -19.00 -11.78
N ALA A 387 14.11 -19.07 -12.88
CA ALA A 387 13.90 -20.08 -13.91
C ALA A 387 14.17 -21.50 -13.41
N LYS A 388 15.16 -21.68 -12.52
CA LYS A 388 15.41 -22.96 -11.84
C LYS A 388 14.25 -23.34 -10.92
N LYS A 389 13.60 -22.37 -10.27
CA LYS A 389 12.43 -22.62 -9.43
C LYS A 389 11.21 -22.98 -10.29
N ASP A 390 11.03 -22.29 -11.41
CA ASP A 390 9.98 -22.62 -12.38
C ASP A 390 10.16 -24.01 -12.99
N SER A 391 11.38 -24.39 -13.39
CA SER A 391 11.63 -25.73 -13.95
C SER A 391 11.41 -26.83 -12.92
N PHE A 392 11.78 -26.59 -11.66
CA PHE A 392 11.50 -27.48 -10.54
C PHE A 392 9.99 -27.63 -10.28
N LEU A 393 9.24 -26.53 -10.32
CA LEU A 393 7.78 -26.53 -10.13
C LEU A 393 7.03 -27.14 -11.32
N ALA A 394 7.56 -27.00 -12.54
CA ALA A 394 6.90 -27.42 -13.77
C ALA A 394 7.41 -28.76 -14.34
N GLN A 395 8.31 -29.48 -13.64
CA GLN A 395 8.94 -30.74 -14.11
C GLN A 395 9.39 -30.68 -15.59
N THR A 396 9.95 -29.55 -16.05
CA THR A 396 10.21 -29.29 -17.48
C THR A 396 11.70 -29.14 -17.83
N ASN A 397 11.99 -29.54 -19.08
CA ASN A 397 13.29 -29.80 -19.75
C ASN A 397 14.43 -28.76 -19.59
N ASP A 398 15.65 -29.29 -19.44
CA ASP A 398 16.96 -28.58 -19.38
C ASP A 398 17.22 -27.60 -20.55
N ASN A 399 16.64 -27.83 -21.72
CA ASN A 399 16.84 -26.98 -22.91
C ASN A 399 16.39 -25.51 -22.74
N LYS A 400 15.38 -25.24 -21.89
CA LYS A 400 14.90 -23.87 -21.64
C LYS A 400 15.88 -23.10 -20.74
N MET A 401 16.51 -23.79 -19.80
CA MET A 401 17.55 -23.22 -18.92
C MET A 401 18.83 -22.89 -19.68
N ASP A 402 19.22 -23.73 -20.65
CA ASP A 402 20.37 -23.48 -21.52
C ASP A 402 20.18 -22.25 -22.41
N GLN A 403 18.97 -22.07 -22.98
CA GLN A 403 18.65 -20.89 -23.77
C GLN A 403 18.67 -19.61 -22.92
N LEU A 404 18.13 -19.65 -21.70
CA LEU A 404 18.16 -18.51 -20.79
C LEU A 404 19.59 -18.16 -20.38
N THR A 405 20.41 -19.17 -20.05
CA THR A 405 21.81 -18.98 -19.65
C THR A 405 22.65 -18.40 -20.78
N LYS A 406 22.44 -18.86 -22.03
CA LYS A 406 23.09 -18.29 -23.22
C LYS A 406 22.65 -16.84 -23.49
N SER A 407 21.35 -16.55 -23.36
CA SER A 407 20.81 -15.19 -23.51
C SER A 407 21.39 -14.23 -22.46
N LEU A 408 21.46 -14.67 -21.20
CA LEU A 408 22.04 -13.92 -20.08
C LEU A 408 23.55 -13.69 -20.26
N SER A 409 24.30 -14.72 -20.67
CA SER A 409 25.73 -14.62 -20.90
C SER A 409 26.04 -13.66 -22.06
N SER A 410 25.32 -13.80 -23.17
CA SER A 410 25.43 -12.87 -24.31
C SER A 410 25.06 -11.44 -23.92
N TYR A 411 24.10 -11.29 -23.01
CA TYR A 411 23.68 -9.99 -22.50
C TYR A 411 24.74 -9.30 -21.64
N ILE A 412 25.33 -10.03 -20.68
CA ILE A 412 26.42 -9.53 -19.85
C ILE A 412 27.59 -9.08 -20.73
N ILE A 413 27.97 -9.90 -21.73
CA ILE A 413 29.06 -9.60 -22.66
C ILE A 413 28.78 -8.31 -23.43
N THR A 414 27.62 -8.19 -24.09
CA THR A 414 27.25 -6.99 -24.86
C THR A 414 27.30 -5.72 -24.02
N LEU A 415 26.85 -5.77 -22.77
CA LEU A 415 26.87 -4.60 -21.90
C LEU A 415 28.25 -4.28 -21.34
N CYS A 416 29.08 -5.29 -21.05
CA CYS A 416 30.49 -5.06 -20.74
C CYS A 416 31.19 -4.33 -21.90
N ASP A 417 30.94 -4.76 -23.15
CA ASP A 417 31.48 -4.10 -24.34
C ASP A 417 30.98 -2.65 -24.49
N GLU A 418 29.71 -2.36 -24.17
CA GLU A 418 29.18 -1.00 -24.18
C GLU A 418 29.82 -0.10 -23.12
N VAL A 419 30.06 -0.65 -21.92
CA VAL A 419 30.75 0.08 -20.84
C VAL A 419 32.20 0.36 -21.22
N ASP A 420 32.92 -0.62 -21.75
CA ASP A 420 34.32 -0.46 -22.18
C ASP A 420 34.46 0.55 -23.31
N LYS A 421 33.53 0.57 -24.27
CA LYS A 421 33.50 1.59 -25.34
C LYS A 421 33.29 3.00 -24.81
N LYS A 422 32.44 3.15 -23.78
CA LYS A 422 32.06 4.46 -23.24
C LYS A 422 33.05 4.98 -22.21
N TYR A 423 33.72 4.09 -21.49
CA TYR A 423 34.67 4.38 -20.43
C TYR A 423 35.94 3.53 -20.62
N PRO A 424 36.72 3.79 -21.68
CA PRO A 424 37.90 2.99 -21.96
C PRO A 424 38.87 3.03 -20.78
N PRO A 425 39.52 1.90 -20.44
CA PRO A 425 40.45 1.84 -19.32
C PRO A 425 41.55 2.90 -19.49
N ILE A 426 41.85 3.61 -18.41
CA ILE A 426 42.90 4.65 -18.39
C ILE A 426 44.23 3.96 -18.68
N THR A 427 44.70 4.08 -19.92
CA THR A 427 45.98 3.52 -20.33
C THR A 427 47.12 4.19 -19.56
N THR A 428 48.21 3.46 -19.35
CA THR A 428 49.41 3.91 -18.61
C THR A 428 50.01 5.22 -19.15
N LYS A 429 49.69 5.59 -20.41
CA LYS A 429 50.06 6.88 -21.02
C LYS A 429 49.24 8.07 -20.52
N GLN A 430 47.97 7.89 -20.16
CA GLN A 430 47.13 8.96 -19.62
C GLN A 430 47.49 9.32 -18.17
N LYS A 431 47.95 8.35 -17.36
CA LYS A 431 48.49 8.60 -16.00
C LYS A 431 49.74 9.50 -15.97
N LYS A 432 50.50 9.59 -17.06
CA LYS A 432 51.67 10.49 -17.16
C LYS A 432 51.29 11.94 -17.50
N LYS A 433 50.13 12.18 -18.13
CA LYS A 433 49.68 13.53 -18.49
C LYS A 433 48.90 14.25 -17.39
N SER A 434 48.36 13.53 -16.40
CA SER A 434 47.62 14.13 -15.28
C SER A 434 48.48 14.45 -14.04
N LYS A 435 49.80 14.26 -14.15
CA LYS A 435 50.79 14.54 -13.09
C LYS A 435 51.71 15.74 -13.42
N ASN A 436 51.51 16.36 -14.57
CA ASN A 436 51.99 17.69 -14.92
C ASN A 436 50.78 18.61 -15.02
#